data_AF-A0AA41QYS9-F1
#
_entry.id   AF-A0AA41QYS9-F1
#
_cell.length_a   1.000
_cell.length_b   1.000
_cell.length_c   1.000
_cell.angle_alpha   90.00
_cell.angle_beta   90.00
_cell.angle_gamma   90.00
#
_symmetry.space_group_name_H-M   'P 1'
#
loop_
_entity.id
_entity.type
_entity.pdbx_description
1 polymer ?
#
loop_
_entity_poly.entity_id
_entity_poly.type
_entity_poly.pdbx_seq_one_letter_code
_entity_poly.pdbx_strand_id
1 'polypeptide(L)'
;MTLTPRHPELQGTCRAAAESLVAADHSLALVRGWYIDVVWGPREHWWCTRTTGEIVDPTVEQFPTGHIPELREYVPYEGIHPCPGCSVAVREGEGYEGFCCAECYGSTVGIPIGRCRC
;
A
#
# COMPACT_ATOMS: atom_id res chain seq x y z
N MET A 1 -13.05 -16.91 -18.25
CA MET A 1 -13.56 -16.62 -16.89
C MET A 1 -12.87 -15.34 -16.42
N THR A 2 -13.63 -14.30 -16.10
CA THR A 2 -13.06 -13.05 -15.56
C THR A 2 -13.09 -13.16 -14.04
N LEU A 3 -11.92 -13.11 -13.41
CA LEU A 3 -11.81 -13.04 -11.96
C LEU A 3 -12.37 -11.69 -11.50
N THR A 4 -13.26 -11.71 -10.52
CA THR A 4 -13.93 -10.51 -9.98
C THR A 4 -13.95 -10.57 -8.46
N PRO A 5 -13.95 -9.42 -7.76
CA PRO A 5 -14.05 -9.39 -6.31
C PRO A 5 -15.30 -10.10 -5.82
N ARG A 6 -15.19 -10.89 -4.73
CA ARG A 6 -16.37 -11.46 -4.06
C ARG A 6 -17.05 -10.45 -3.16
N HIS A 7 -16.27 -9.55 -2.56
CA HIS A 7 -16.72 -8.52 -1.64
C HIS A 7 -16.22 -7.13 -2.07
N PRO A 8 -16.70 -6.59 -3.21
CA PRO A 8 -16.28 -5.28 -3.70
C PRO A 8 -16.58 -4.13 -2.72
N GLU A 9 -17.57 -4.29 -1.85
CA GLU A 9 -17.94 -3.34 -0.79
C GLU A 9 -16.86 -3.13 0.28
N LEU A 10 -15.87 -4.04 0.37
CA LEU A 10 -14.75 -3.92 1.31
C LEU A 10 -13.66 -2.96 0.82
N GLN A 11 -13.74 -2.49 -0.44
CA GLN A 11 -12.75 -1.55 -0.98
C GLN A 11 -12.64 -0.28 -0.15
N GLY A 12 -11.42 0.08 0.21
CA GLY A 12 -11.12 1.27 1.04
C GLY A 12 -11.34 1.08 2.54
N THR A 13 -11.77 -0.09 2.99
CA THR A 13 -12.00 -0.38 4.43
C THR A 13 -10.83 -1.09 5.11
N CYS A 14 -9.82 -1.54 4.35
CA CYS A 14 -8.73 -2.39 4.83
C CYS A 14 -7.99 -1.84 6.05
N ARG A 15 -7.70 -0.54 6.06
CA ARG A 15 -7.04 0.12 7.20
C ARG A 15 -7.87 0.03 8.47
N ALA A 16 -9.12 0.48 8.42
CA ALA A 16 -10.01 0.50 9.58
C ALA A 16 -10.30 -0.92 10.10
N ALA A 17 -10.44 -1.88 9.19
CA ALA A 17 -10.64 -3.29 9.53
C ALA A 17 -9.41 -3.90 10.23
N ALA A 18 -8.20 -3.64 9.71
CA ALA A 18 -6.97 -4.11 10.31
C ALA A 18 -6.67 -3.44 11.67
N GLU A 19 -6.88 -2.13 11.80
CA GLU A 19 -6.80 -1.41 13.07
C GLU A 19 -7.76 -1.99 14.13
N SER A 20 -8.99 -2.32 13.72
CA SER A 20 -9.99 -2.95 14.61
C SER A 20 -9.56 -4.35 15.06
N LEU A 21 -8.92 -5.14 14.20
CA LEU A 21 -8.39 -6.45 14.57
C LEU A 21 -7.26 -6.35 15.60
N VAL A 22 -6.31 -5.43 15.40
CA VAL A 22 -5.20 -5.21 16.36
C VAL A 22 -5.70 -4.67 17.70
N ALA A 23 -6.76 -3.87 17.69
CA ALA A 23 -7.42 -3.41 18.91
C ALA A 23 -8.11 -4.55 19.69
N ALA A 24 -8.59 -5.59 18.99
CA ALA A 24 -9.25 -6.75 19.59
C ALA A 24 -8.27 -7.87 19.98
N ASP A 25 -7.19 -8.08 19.23
CA ASP A 25 -6.15 -9.08 19.45
C ASP A 25 -4.76 -8.43 19.36
N HIS A 26 -4.20 -8.10 20.52
CA HIS A 26 -2.88 -7.46 20.61
C HIS A 26 -1.70 -8.37 20.21
N SER A 27 -1.95 -9.66 19.88
CA SER A 27 -0.93 -10.52 19.27
C SER A 27 -0.71 -10.24 17.78
N LEU A 28 -1.58 -9.43 17.18
CA LEU A 28 -1.49 -8.99 15.79
C LEU A 28 -0.67 -7.71 15.67
N ALA A 29 0.18 -7.66 14.67
CA ALA A 29 0.87 -6.46 14.22
C ALA A 29 0.16 -5.89 12.99
N LEU A 30 -0.09 -4.58 12.99
CA LEU A 30 -0.63 -3.88 11.83
C LEU A 30 0.47 -3.68 10.78
N VAL A 31 0.20 -4.04 9.53
CA VAL A 31 1.13 -3.90 8.41
C VAL A 31 0.47 -3.12 7.28
N ARG A 32 1.24 -2.21 6.67
CA ARG A 32 0.92 -1.56 5.41
C ARG A 32 1.87 -2.05 4.31
N GLY A 33 1.36 -2.18 3.10
CA GLY A 33 2.17 -2.52 1.93
C GLY A 33 1.33 -2.70 0.69
N TRP A 34 1.66 -3.73 -0.08
CA TRP A 34 1.04 -4.03 -1.37
C TRP A 34 0.41 -5.42 -1.34
N TYR A 35 -0.85 -5.53 -1.76
CA TYR A 35 -1.41 -6.79 -2.25
C TYR A 35 -1.13 -6.89 -3.76
N ILE A 36 -0.52 -7.98 -4.20
CA ILE A 36 -0.17 -8.19 -5.61
C ILE A 36 -1.29 -8.99 -6.29
N ASP A 37 -2.26 -8.28 -6.87
CA ASP A 37 -3.34 -8.92 -7.63
C ASP A 37 -2.91 -9.14 -9.08
N VAL A 38 -3.08 -10.34 -9.61
CA VAL A 38 -2.69 -10.65 -11.00
C VAL A 38 -3.59 -10.01 -12.06
N VAL A 39 -4.77 -9.49 -11.67
CA VAL A 39 -5.72 -8.81 -12.56
C VAL A 39 -5.54 -7.29 -12.49
N TRP A 40 -5.37 -6.74 -11.29
CA TRP A 40 -5.31 -5.30 -11.04
C TRP A 40 -3.89 -4.75 -10.82
N GLY A 41 -2.89 -5.62 -10.71
CA GLY A 41 -1.53 -5.28 -10.32
C GLY A 41 -1.39 -4.98 -8.82
N PRO A 42 -0.27 -4.37 -8.39
CA PRO A 42 -0.04 -3.99 -7.01
C PRO A 42 -1.06 -2.97 -6.52
N ARG A 43 -1.65 -3.23 -5.34
CA ARG A 43 -2.63 -2.35 -4.68
C ARG A 43 -2.17 -2.02 -3.28
N GLU A 44 -2.17 -0.74 -2.92
CA GLU A 44 -1.94 -0.33 -1.54
C GLU A 44 -2.93 -1.03 -0.62
N HIS A 45 -2.42 -1.57 0.47
CA HIS A 45 -3.21 -2.43 1.33
C HIS A 45 -2.72 -2.44 2.77
N TRP A 46 -3.66 -2.71 3.68
CA TRP A 46 -3.40 -2.89 5.10
C TRP A 46 -3.92 -4.26 5.55
N TRP A 47 -3.10 -4.97 6.31
CA TRP A 47 -3.43 -6.28 6.88
C TRP A 47 -2.79 -6.43 8.25
N CYS A 48 -3.09 -7.54 8.92
CA CYS A 48 -2.47 -7.90 10.19
C CYS A 48 -1.53 -9.10 9.99
N THR A 49 -0.47 -9.17 10.78
CA THR A 49 0.38 -10.36 10.87
C THR A 49 0.45 -10.86 12.30
N ARG A 50 0.40 -12.18 12.50
CA ARG A 50 0.74 -12.78 13.79
C ARG A 50 2.26 -12.80 13.97
N THR A 51 2.71 -12.96 15.21
CA THR A 51 4.13 -13.19 15.53
C THR A 51 4.74 -14.42 14.85
N THR A 52 3.90 -15.38 14.45
CA THR A 52 4.27 -16.58 13.68
C THR A 52 4.47 -16.30 12.18
N GLY A 53 4.18 -15.08 11.70
CA GLY A 53 4.22 -14.70 10.29
C GLY A 53 2.92 -14.97 9.52
N GLU A 54 1.89 -15.52 10.17
CA GLU A 54 0.58 -15.73 9.53
C GLU A 54 -0.07 -14.39 9.17
N ILE A 55 -0.57 -14.27 7.94
CA ILE A 55 -1.30 -13.10 7.45
C ILE A 55 -2.78 -13.24 7.79
N VAL A 56 -3.33 -12.20 8.42
CA VAL A 56 -4.75 -12.05 8.71
C VAL A 56 -5.25 -10.80 7.98
N ASP A 57 -6.02 -11.01 6.91
CA ASP A 57 -6.60 -9.93 6.11
C ASP A 57 -8.13 -10.07 6.04
N PRO A 58 -8.89 -9.23 6.78
CA PRO A 58 -10.35 -9.28 6.79
C PRO A 58 -10.97 -8.75 5.50
N THR A 59 -10.18 -8.15 4.61
CA THR A 59 -10.64 -7.45 3.41
C THR A 59 -10.04 -8.00 2.13
N VAL A 60 -9.37 -9.15 2.17
CA VAL A 60 -8.69 -9.74 1.01
C VAL A 60 -9.65 -9.95 -0.17
N GLU A 61 -10.90 -10.30 0.10
CA GLU A 61 -11.92 -10.58 -0.92
C GLU A 61 -12.44 -9.35 -1.68
N GLN A 62 -11.92 -8.15 -1.34
CA GLN A 62 -12.07 -6.94 -2.16
C GLN A 62 -11.31 -7.05 -3.49
N PHE A 63 -10.31 -7.93 -3.57
CA PHE A 63 -9.49 -8.14 -4.75
C PHE A 63 -10.05 -9.29 -5.61
N PRO A 64 -9.92 -9.23 -6.94
CA PRO A 64 -10.34 -10.28 -7.86
C PRO A 64 -9.83 -11.68 -7.49
N THR A 65 -8.58 -11.78 -7.02
CA THR A 65 -7.98 -13.08 -6.66
C THR A 65 -8.00 -13.38 -5.18
N GLY A 66 -8.53 -12.47 -4.35
CA GLY A 66 -8.42 -12.54 -2.90
C GLY A 66 -9.03 -13.78 -2.26
N HIS A 67 -9.93 -14.45 -2.95
CA HIS A 67 -10.57 -15.68 -2.49
C HIS A 67 -9.83 -16.97 -2.92
N ILE A 68 -8.69 -16.85 -3.60
CA ILE A 68 -7.85 -17.95 -4.09
C ILE A 68 -6.55 -17.92 -3.29
N PRO A 69 -6.39 -18.72 -2.23
CA PRO A 69 -5.25 -18.64 -1.32
C PRO A 69 -3.89 -18.74 -2.01
N GLU A 70 -3.78 -19.53 -3.07
CA GLU A 70 -2.55 -19.78 -3.83
C GLU A 70 -2.09 -18.57 -4.65
N LEU A 71 -2.97 -17.60 -4.87
CA LEU A 71 -2.68 -16.36 -5.61
C LEU A 71 -2.53 -15.14 -4.70
N ARG A 72 -2.56 -15.33 -3.37
CA ARG A 72 -2.41 -14.25 -2.42
C ARG A 72 -0.93 -13.93 -2.23
N GLU A 73 -0.53 -12.73 -2.57
CA GLU A 73 0.83 -12.23 -2.40
C GLU A 73 0.81 -10.85 -1.75
N TYR A 74 1.59 -10.70 -0.68
CA TYR A 74 1.68 -9.47 0.12
C TYR A 74 3.13 -9.05 0.25
N VAL A 75 3.38 -7.76 0.00
CA VAL A 75 4.72 -7.17 0.10
C VAL A 75 4.65 -6.01 1.08
N PRO A 76 5.25 -6.11 2.29
CA PRO A 76 5.30 -5.01 3.25
C PRO A 76 5.93 -3.76 2.63
N TYR A 77 5.42 -2.59 3.00
CA TYR A 77 6.04 -1.34 2.59
C TYR A 77 7.35 -1.12 3.35
N GLU A 78 8.46 -1.00 2.63
CA GLU A 78 9.79 -0.77 3.23
C GLU A 78 10.07 0.70 3.58
N GLY A 79 9.05 1.56 3.54
CA GLY A 79 9.24 2.98 3.80
C GLY A 79 9.88 3.73 2.63
N ILE A 80 9.88 3.18 1.41
CA ILE A 80 10.50 3.81 0.23
C ILE A 80 9.48 3.90 -0.91
N HIS A 81 9.32 5.09 -1.48
CA HIS A 81 8.45 5.33 -2.64
C HIS A 81 9.22 6.07 -3.76
N PRO A 82 8.81 5.96 -5.03
CA PRO A 82 9.40 6.77 -6.09
C PRO A 82 8.90 8.21 -6.00
N CYS A 83 9.81 9.18 -6.12
CA CYS A 83 9.45 10.60 -6.23
C CYS A 83 8.48 10.80 -7.42
N PRO A 84 7.30 11.40 -7.24
CA PRO A 84 6.36 11.58 -8.36
C PRO A 84 6.87 12.49 -9.47
N GLY A 85 7.86 13.35 -9.19
CA GLY A 85 8.45 14.26 -10.17
C GLY A 85 9.60 13.68 -10.99
N CYS A 86 10.40 12.77 -10.43
CA CYS A 86 11.64 12.29 -11.08
C CYS A 86 11.95 10.79 -10.86
N SER A 87 11.10 10.08 -10.13
CA SER A 87 11.21 8.65 -9.82
C SER A 87 12.40 8.21 -8.97
N VAL A 88 13.22 9.13 -8.43
CA VAL A 88 14.26 8.76 -7.45
C VAL A 88 13.61 8.17 -6.20
N ALA A 89 14.26 7.19 -5.57
CA ALA A 89 13.76 6.59 -4.34
C ALA A 89 13.78 7.61 -3.19
N VAL A 90 12.63 7.78 -2.52
CA VAL A 90 12.43 8.67 -1.38
C VAL A 90 11.97 7.84 -0.20
N ARG A 91 12.67 7.97 0.93
CA ARG A 91 12.22 7.35 2.17
C ARG A 91 11.06 8.15 2.76
N GLU A 92 10.04 7.48 3.25
CA GLU A 92 8.89 8.11 3.87
C GLU A 92 9.33 8.96 5.08
N GLY A 93 8.82 10.20 5.14
CA GLY A 93 9.25 11.20 6.13
C GLY A 93 10.52 11.97 5.74
N GLU A 94 11.20 11.57 4.67
CA GLU A 94 12.29 12.35 4.06
C GLU A 94 11.77 13.14 2.84
N GLY A 95 12.54 14.16 2.43
CA GLY A 95 12.19 15.01 1.29
C GLY A 95 11.22 16.14 1.63
N TYR A 96 10.38 16.52 0.68
CA TYR A 96 9.42 17.62 0.79
C TYR A 96 8.05 17.17 0.24
N GLU A 97 7.04 17.04 1.12
CA GLU A 97 5.66 16.70 0.74
C GLU A 97 5.52 15.40 -0.10
N GLY A 98 6.34 14.38 0.17
CA GLY A 98 6.35 13.12 -0.60
C GLY A 98 7.14 13.20 -1.93
N PHE A 99 7.92 14.25 -2.11
CA PHE A 99 8.87 14.41 -3.22
C PHE A 99 10.30 14.39 -2.70
N CYS A 100 11.25 14.09 -3.58
CA CYS A 100 12.66 14.10 -3.20
C CYS A 100 13.18 15.51 -2.83
N CYS A 101 12.55 16.57 -3.36
CA CYS A 101 12.91 17.96 -3.10
C CYS A 101 11.74 18.90 -3.43
N ALA A 102 11.83 20.14 -2.96
CA ALA A 102 10.83 21.18 -3.21
C ALA A 102 10.67 21.45 -4.72
N GLU A 103 11.75 21.42 -5.51
CA GLU A 103 11.74 21.62 -6.96
C GLU A 103 10.84 20.62 -7.68
N CYS A 104 10.96 19.33 -7.34
CA CYS A 104 10.09 18.30 -7.91
C CYS A 104 8.63 18.52 -7.50
N TYR A 105 8.35 18.86 -6.24
CA TYR A 105 6.99 19.21 -5.82
C TYR A 105 6.43 20.37 -6.66
N GLY A 106 7.12 21.50 -6.70
CA GLY A 106 6.66 22.67 -7.44
C GLY A 106 6.47 22.42 -8.92
N SER A 107 7.33 21.62 -9.55
CA SER A 107 7.16 21.26 -10.97
C SER A 107 5.83 20.54 -11.24
N THR A 108 5.36 19.72 -10.30
CA THR A 108 4.07 19.01 -10.43
C THR A 108 2.85 19.88 -10.14
N VAL A 109 3.04 21.02 -9.48
CA VAL A 109 1.98 22.01 -9.21
C VAL A 109 2.13 23.30 -10.03
N GLY A 110 2.99 23.30 -11.05
CA GLY A 110 3.14 24.41 -12.01
C GLY A 110 4.03 25.57 -11.55
N ILE A 111 4.84 25.40 -10.50
CA ILE A 111 5.81 26.39 -10.03
C ILE A 111 7.16 26.13 -10.72
N PRO A 112 7.74 27.11 -11.44
CA PRO A 112 9.02 26.94 -12.14
C PRO A 112 10.20 27.07 -11.16
N ILE A 113 10.31 26.12 -10.24
CA ILE A 113 11.45 26.01 -9.32
C ILE A 113 12.49 25.05 -9.91
N GLY A 114 13.40 25.60 -10.71
CA GLY A 114 14.66 24.93 -11.10
C GLY A 114 14.54 23.54 -11.75
N ARG A 115 15.65 22.80 -11.77
CA ARG A 115 15.70 21.37 -12.12
C ARG A 115 16.03 20.58 -10.84
N CYS A 116 15.51 19.35 -10.70
CA CYS A 116 15.91 18.48 -9.60
C CYS A 116 17.44 18.38 -9.54
N ARG A 117 17.99 18.41 -8.32
CA ARG A 117 19.42 18.16 -8.05
C ARG A 117 19.65 16.87 -7.25
N CYS A 118 18.60 16.07 -7.16
CA CYS A 118 18.68 14.63 -7.00
C CYS A 118 19.28 14.02 -8.28
#